data_AF-A0A8J7F988-F1
#
_entry.id   AF-A0A8J7F988-F1
#
_cell.length_a   1.000
_cell.length_b   1.000
_cell.length_c   1.000
_cell.angle_alpha   90.00
_cell.angle_beta   90.00
_cell.angle_gamma   90.00
#
_symmetry.space_group_name_H-M   'P 1'
#
loop_
_entity.id
_entity.type
_entity.pdbx_description
1 polymer ?
#
loop_
_entity_poly.entity_id
_entity_poly.type
_entity_poly.pdbx_seq_one_letter_code
_entity_poly.pdbx_strand_id
1 'polypeptide(L)'
;PSPPPLRGVIHAAGVLDDGILHSMTWERFTNVIHPKVLGAWNLHDLTQDFPLDFFVLFSSATALFGSPGQANHVAANVFLDALAHYRQSIGKPGLSINWGIWSDVGSAAERNADKEMQMKGIGAIAPQDGIDLFAKLLQFDTPQIGVLPINWSQFLQQNITSPFFTDFISSSQIQSAKTVETGYLESLFAAKPSERRYLLEMHLRTQISQILGFSPDEIDAEKGFFDLGMDSLTSVELKNRLQKSLKISLPSTIIFDQPTLNALLDYLIEQINLENHQVEQPVETELTELSEDEVADLLAQELMEIERGKQS
;
A
#
# COMPACT_ATOMS: atom_id res chain seq x y z
N PRO A 1 -9.59 29.48 -44.08
CA PRO A 1 -10.39 28.43 -43.42
C PRO A 1 -10.60 28.79 -41.95
N SER A 2 -11.84 28.74 -41.45
CA SER A 2 -12.09 28.81 -40.01
C SER A 2 -11.55 27.55 -39.33
N PRO A 3 -11.05 27.64 -38.09
CA PRO A 3 -10.62 26.47 -37.35
C PRO A 3 -11.80 25.49 -37.16
N PRO A 4 -11.53 24.18 -36.99
CA PRO A 4 -12.56 23.23 -36.63
C PRO A 4 -13.24 23.63 -35.30
N PRO A 5 -14.51 23.27 -35.10
CA PRO A 5 -15.22 23.58 -33.86
C PRO A 5 -14.51 22.93 -32.66
N LEU A 6 -14.52 23.62 -31.51
CA LEU A 6 -13.99 23.06 -30.26
C LEU A 6 -14.85 21.87 -29.83
N ARG A 7 -14.20 20.71 -29.67
CA ARG A 7 -14.85 19.44 -29.29
C ARG A 7 -14.40 18.90 -27.94
N GLY A 8 -13.36 19.45 -27.33
CA GLY A 8 -12.89 18.94 -26.06
C GLY A 8 -12.04 19.93 -25.30
N VAL A 9 -12.06 19.80 -23.98
CA VAL A 9 -11.24 20.58 -23.06
C VAL A 9 -10.43 19.63 -22.19
N ILE A 10 -9.14 19.91 -22.06
CA ILE A 10 -8.26 19.27 -21.08
C ILE A 10 -7.64 20.37 -20.24
N HIS A 11 -8.00 20.42 -18.97
CA HIS A 11 -7.46 21.38 -18.01
C HIS A 11 -6.37 20.72 -17.18
N ALA A 12 -5.12 20.96 -17.56
CA ALA A 12 -3.91 20.45 -16.91
C ALA A 12 -3.02 21.56 -16.32
N ALA A 13 -3.53 22.79 -16.21
CA ALA A 13 -2.79 23.89 -15.61
C ALA A 13 -2.68 23.71 -14.09
N GLY A 14 -1.51 24.01 -13.54
CA GLY A 14 -1.27 23.95 -12.11
C GLY A 14 0.15 24.38 -11.76
N VAL A 15 0.30 24.86 -10.54
CA VAL A 15 1.60 25.16 -9.91
C VAL A 15 1.58 24.62 -8.48
N LEU A 16 2.76 24.43 -7.89
CA LEU A 16 2.91 23.92 -6.53
C LEU A 16 3.65 24.95 -5.68
N ASP A 17 3.21 25.09 -4.43
CA ASP A 17 3.89 25.88 -3.42
C ASP A 17 3.55 25.28 -2.05
N ASP A 18 4.36 24.28 -1.65
CA ASP A 18 4.12 23.47 -0.46
C ASP A 18 4.54 24.23 0.81
N GLY A 19 3.84 23.97 1.90
CA GLY A 19 4.08 24.57 3.20
C GLY A 19 3.05 24.16 4.24
N ILE A 20 3.44 24.14 5.51
CA ILE A 20 2.45 23.93 6.59
C ILE A 20 1.43 25.06 6.56
N LEU A 21 0.16 24.73 6.81
CA LEU A 21 -0.95 25.69 6.68
C LEU A 21 -0.73 26.97 7.49
N HIS A 22 -0.17 26.86 8.70
CA HIS A 22 0.18 28.01 9.55
C HIS A 22 1.18 28.98 8.89
N SER A 23 2.06 28.48 8.01
CA SER A 23 3.08 29.29 7.32
C SER A 23 2.64 29.77 5.93
N MET A 24 1.45 29.35 5.45
CA MET A 24 0.93 29.76 4.15
C MET A 24 0.31 31.14 4.24
N THR A 25 0.90 32.11 3.54
CA THR A 25 0.26 33.40 3.31
C THR A 25 -0.89 33.24 2.31
N TRP A 26 -1.85 34.16 2.35
CA TRP A 26 -2.96 34.17 1.40
C TRP A 26 -2.47 34.25 -0.05
N GLU A 27 -1.44 35.05 -0.33
CA GLU A 27 -0.86 35.18 -1.67
C GLU A 27 -0.34 33.84 -2.20
N ARG A 28 0.48 33.12 -1.41
CA ARG A 28 0.99 31.78 -1.76
C ARG A 28 -0.14 30.79 -1.97
N PHE A 29 -1.16 30.84 -1.12
CA PHE A 29 -2.36 30.01 -1.27
C PHE A 29 -3.08 30.31 -2.60
N THR A 30 -3.35 31.58 -2.89
CA THR A 30 -4.06 31.99 -4.11
C THR A 30 -3.29 31.69 -5.39
N ASN A 31 -1.96 31.82 -5.37
CA ASN A 31 -1.10 31.50 -6.52
C ASN A 31 -1.22 30.03 -6.95
N VAL A 32 -1.43 29.11 -6.00
CA VAL A 32 -1.61 27.68 -6.28
C VAL A 32 -3.03 27.35 -6.73
N ILE A 33 -4.05 27.93 -6.09
CA ILE A 33 -5.44 27.59 -6.43
C ILE A 33 -5.90 28.25 -7.73
N HIS A 34 -5.47 29.48 -8.05
CA HIS A 34 -6.02 30.24 -9.18
C HIS A 34 -5.92 29.53 -10.53
N PRO A 35 -4.76 28.97 -10.93
CA PRO A 35 -4.64 28.29 -12.23
C PRO A 35 -5.64 27.15 -12.39
N LYS A 36 -5.89 26.39 -11.30
CA LYS A 36 -6.82 25.26 -11.29
C LYS A 36 -8.27 25.74 -11.15
N VAL A 37 -8.57 26.48 -10.09
CA VAL A 37 -9.93 26.86 -9.72
C VAL A 37 -10.52 27.85 -10.72
N LEU A 38 -9.89 29.02 -10.87
CA LEU A 38 -10.39 30.05 -11.78
C LEU A 38 -10.23 29.60 -13.24
N GLY A 39 -9.13 28.93 -13.56
CA GLY A 39 -8.90 28.39 -14.90
C GLY A 39 -9.98 27.41 -15.32
N ALA A 40 -10.32 26.44 -14.48
CA ALA A 40 -11.37 25.47 -14.78
C ALA A 40 -12.77 26.10 -14.79
N TRP A 41 -13.05 27.05 -13.89
CA TRP A 41 -14.33 27.76 -13.88
C TRP A 41 -14.54 28.59 -15.14
N ASN A 42 -13.52 29.32 -15.58
CA ASN A 42 -13.57 30.10 -16.81
C ASN A 42 -13.78 29.19 -18.03
N LEU A 43 -13.09 28.04 -18.09
CA LEU A 43 -13.32 27.06 -19.14
C LEU A 43 -14.74 26.51 -19.09
N HIS A 44 -15.28 26.23 -17.91
CA HIS A 44 -16.65 25.78 -17.77
C HIS A 44 -17.65 26.81 -18.33
N ASP A 45 -17.54 28.07 -17.90
CA ASP A 45 -18.43 29.17 -18.27
C ASP A 45 -18.37 29.47 -19.79
N LEU A 46 -17.15 29.60 -20.33
CA LEU A 46 -16.94 29.93 -21.73
C LEU A 46 -17.30 28.80 -22.70
N THR A 47 -17.40 27.56 -22.22
CA THR A 47 -17.74 26.40 -23.06
C THR A 47 -19.08 25.76 -22.71
N GLN A 48 -19.99 26.46 -22.00
CA GLN A 48 -21.27 25.87 -21.62
C GLN A 48 -22.11 25.46 -22.85
N ASP A 49 -22.15 26.29 -23.88
CA ASP A 49 -23.00 26.05 -25.06
C ASP A 49 -22.28 25.29 -26.18
N PHE A 50 -21.06 24.81 -25.93
CA PHE A 50 -20.26 24.10 -26.92
C PHE A 50 -20.62 22.60 -26.90
N PRO A 51 -20.72 21.95 -28.07
CA PRO A 51 -20.99 20.52 -28.17
C PRO A 51 -19.70 19.72 -27.92
N LEU A 52 -19.21 19.75 -26.68
CA LEU A 52 -18.02 19.03 -26.28
C LEU A 52 -18.28 17.53 -26.21
N ASP A 53 -17.33 16.74 -26.71
CA ASP A 53 -17.24 15.30 -26.53
C ASP A 53 -16.66 14.96 -25.15
N PHE A 54 -15.76 15.79 -24.61
CA PHE A 54 -15.16 15.61 -23.29
C PHE A 54 -14.74 16.93 -22.63
N PHE A 55 -14.72 16.93 -21.29
CA PHE A 55 -14.16 18.01 -20.47
C PHE A 55 -13.40 17.37 -19.30
N VAL A 56 -12.08 17.28 -19.44
CA VAL A 56 -11.22 16.56 -18.49
C VAL A 56 -10.44 17.52 -17.61
N LEU A 57 -10.44 17.23 -16.32
CA LEU A 57 -9.78 18.00 -15.27
C LEU A 57 -8.68 17.12 -14.66
N PHE A 58 -7.43 17.55 -14.79
CA PHE A 58 -6.29 16.84 -14.21
C PHE A 58 -6.19 17.22 -12.73
N SER A 59 -6.71 16.33 -11.89
CA SER A 59 -6.67 16.41 -10.44
C SER A 59 -5.52 15.55 -9.89
N SER A 60 -5.39 15.49 -8.57
CA SER A 60 -4.35 14.71 -7.88
C SER A 60 -4.97 13.72 -6.93
N ALA A 61 -4.33 12.57 -6.77
CA ALA A 61 -4.67 11.60 -5.73
C ALA A 61 -4.63 12.18 -4.31
N THR A 62 -3.84 13.23 -4.08
CA THR A 62 -3.79 13.94 -2.80
C THR A 62 -5.14 14.55 -2.41
N ALA A 63 -6.04 14.79 -3.37
CA ALA A 63 -7.41 15.24 -3.09
C ALA A 63 -8.28 14.15 -2.40
N LEU A 64 -7.91 12.88 -2.55
CA LEU A 64 -8.68 11.75 -2.00
C LEU A 64 -8.37 11.50 -0.52
N PHE A 65 -7.10 11.57 -0.14
CA PHE A 65 -6.63 11.19 1.20
C PHE A 65 -5.74 12.24 1.88
N GLY A 66 -5.57 13.41 1.26
CA GLY A 66 -4.77 14.51 1.78
C GLY A 66 -3.26 14.33 1.56
N SER A 67 -2.52 15.40 1.83
CA SER A 67 -1.06 15.39 1.85
C SER A 67 -0.55 16.50 2.80
N PRO A 68 0.24 16.17 3.83
CA PRO A 68 0.81 17.16 4.73
C PRO A 68 1.58 18.25 3.99
N GLY A 69 1.30 19.51 4.32
CA GLY A 69 1.96 20.65 3.68
C GLY A 69 1.38 21.05 2.32
N GLN A 70 0.30 20.43 1.84
CA GLN A 70 -0.26 20.71 0.51
C GLN A 70 -1.72 21.19 0.56
N ALA A 71 -2.12 21.93 1.60
CA ALA A 71 -3.51 22.33 1.80
C ALA A 71 -4.10 23.12 0.62
N ASN A 72 -3.34 24.04 0.04
CA ASN A 72 -3.70 24.80 -1.17
C ASN A 72 -3.88 23.89 -2.39
N HIS A 73 -2.94 22.97 -2.63
CA HIS A 73 -3.00 22.02 -3.73
C HIS A 73 -4.19 21.07 -3.60
N VAL A 74 -4.41 20.50 -2.42
CA VAL A 74 -5.54 19.62 -2.12
C VAL A 74 -6.85 20.37 -2.36
N ALA A 75 -7.00 21.60 -1.83
CA ALA A 75 -8.20 22.41 -2.04
C ALA A 75 -8.46 22.71 -3.54
N ALA A 76 -7.41 23.04 -4.29
CA ALA A 76 -7.53 23.29 -5.73
C ALA A 76 -8.03 22.05 -6.50
N ASN A 77 -7.51 20.88 -6.17
CA ASN A 77 -7.88 19.62 -6.84
C ASN A 77 -9.28 19.15 -6.43
N VAL A 78 -9.67 19.29 -5.16
CA VAL A 78 -11.04 18.98 -4.70
C VAL A 78 -12.07 19.87 -5.42
N PHE A 79 -11.74 21.13 -5.71
CA PHE A 79 -12.60 21.97 -6.54
C PHE A 79 -12.78 21.41 -7.95
N LEU A 80 -11.71 20.91 -8.59
CA LEU A 80 -11.82 20.28 -9.90
C LEU A 80 -12.71 19.03 -9.85
N ASP A 81 -12.54 18.21 -8.82
CA ASP A 81 -13.36 17.02 -8.59
C ASP A 81 -14.84 17.42 -8.49
N ALA A 82 -15.16 18.39 -7.64
CA ALA A 82 -16.52 18.92 -7.49
C ALA A 82 -17.08 19.52 -8.78
N LEU A 83 -16.26 20.21 -9.58
CA LEU A 83 -16.67 20.77 -10.86
C LEU A 83 -17.03 19.67 -11.87
N ALA A 84 -16.31 18.55 -11.90
CA ALA A 84 -16.65 17.43 -12.76
C ALA A 84 -18.03 16.84 -12.40
N HIS A 85 -18.28 16.60 -11.11
CA HIS A 85 -19.59 16.18 -10.59
C HIS A 85 -20.69 17.20 -10.95
N TYR A 86 -20.44 18.49 -10.74
CA TYR A 86 -21.39 19.54 -11.08
C TYR A 86 -21.73 19.54 -12.57
N ARG A 87 -20.74 19.44 -13.46
CA ARG A 87 -20.96 19.40 -14.91
C ARG A 87 -21.82 18.21 -15.32
N GLN A 88 -21.55 17.02 -14.78
CA GLN A 88 -22.40 15.85 -15.05
C GLN A 88 -23.82 16.03 -14.53
N SER A 89 -24.01 16.64 -13.36
CA SER A 89 -25.34 16.90 -12.78
C SER A 89 -26.23 17.80 -13.65
N ILE A 90 -25.62 18.61 -14.52
CA ILE A 90 -26.33 19.47 -15.50
C ILE A 90 -26.26 18.93 -16.93
N GLY A 91 -25.95 17.64 -17.10
CA GLY A 91 -25.92 16.94 -18.39
C GLY A 91 -24.78 17.37 -19.31
N LYS A 92 -23.69 17.92 -18.77
CA LYS A 92 -22.49 18.29 -19.54
C LYS A 92 -21.36 17.29 -19.27
N PRO A 93 -20.50 17.01 -20.27
CA PRO A 93 -19.32 16.18 -20.04
C PRO A 93 -18.46 16.76 -18.93
N GLY A 94 -17.97 15.90 -18.05
CA GLY A 94 -17.08 16.26 -16.94
C GLY A 94 -16.42 15.00 -16.40
N LEU A 95 -15.09 14.99 -16.39
CA LEU A 95 -14.28 13.92 -15.80
C LEU A 95 -13.11 14.54 -15.06
N SER A 96 -13.03 14.31 -13.75
CA SER A 96 -11.82 14.58 -12.97
C SER A 96 -11.00 13.31 -12.84
N ILE A 97 -9.70 13.39 -13.12
CA ILE A 97 -8.79 12.27 -12.94
C ILE A 97 -7.83 12.60 -11.81
N ASN A 98 -7.94 11.90 -10.68
CA ASN A 98 -7.04 12.03 -9.55
C ASN A 98 -5.77 11.22 -9.81
N TRP A 99 -4.80 11.83 -10.49
CA TRP A 99 -3.54 11.17 -10.84
C TRP A 99 -2.64 10.97 -9.63
N GLY A 100 -2.06 9.77 -9.54
CA GLY A 100 -0.90 9.48 -8.70
C GLY A 100 0.38 10.12 -9.23
N ILE A 101 1.51 9.69 -8.69
CA ILE A 101 2.84 10.18 -9.09
C ILE A 101 3.14 9.69 -10.50
N TRP A 102 3.65 10.56 -11.38
CA TRP A 102 4.16 10.17 -12.70
C TRP A 102 5.67 10.02 -12.65
N SER A 103 6.23 8.97 -13.23
CA SER A 103 7.68 8.81 -13.36
C SER A 103 8.22 9.75 -14.43
N ASP A 104 9.45 10.23 -14.24
CA ASP A 104 10.27 10.92 -15.25
C ASP A 104 9.69 12.24 -15.82
N VAL A 105 8.51 12.67 -15.37
CA VAL A 105 7.79 13.84 -15.90
C VAL A 105 7.00 14.55 -14.79
N GLY A 106 7.01 15.89 -14.82
CA GLY A 106 6.21 16.73 -13.92
C GLY A 106 6.87 17.02 -12.58
N SER A 107 6.21 17.83 -11.76
CA SER A 107 6.77 18.38 -10.51
C SER A 107 7.03 17.35 -9.40
N ALA A 108 6.59 16.10 -9.56
CA ALA A 108 6.87 15.01 -8.63
C ALA A 108 8.26 14.38 -8.89
N ALA A 109 8.62 14.17 -10.15
CA ALA A 109 9.89 13.60 -10.58
C ALA A 109 11.12 14.43 -10.14
N GLU A 110 10.95 15.75 -9.97
CA GLU A 110 12.02 16.66 -9.53
C GLU A 110 12.37 16.56 -8.03
N ARG A 111 11.55 15.87 -7.20
CA ARG A 111 11.59 16.02 -5.73
C ARG A 111 11.91 14.77 -4.93
N ASN A 112 12.37 13.66 -5.53
CA ASN A 112 12.63 12.38 -4.85
C ASN A 112 11.43 11.79 -4.06
N ALA A 113 10.23 12.37 -4.16
CA ALA A 113 9.00 11.92 -3.51
C ALA A 113 8.63 10.49 -3.92
N ASP A 114 9.06 10.09 -5.12
CA ASP A 114 8.87 8.78 -5.72
C ASP A 114 9.42 7.66 -4.82
N LYS A 115 10.56 7.87 -4.15
CA LYS A 115 11.18 6.82 -3.31
C LYS A 115 10.43 6.61 -2.00
N GLU A 116 10.01 7.70 -1.33
CA GLU A 116 9.29 7.59 -0.06
C GLU A 116 7.90 6.98 -0.25
N MET A 117 7.19 7.37 -1.32
CA MET A 117 5.87 6.83 -1.62
C MET A 117 5.94 5.36 -2.09
N GLN A 118 6.98 5.00 -2.85
CA GLN A 118 7.24 3.60 -3.23
C GLN A 118 7.51 2.73 -2.00
N MET A 119 8.25 3.22 -1.00
CA MET A 119 8.44 2.51 0.27
C MET A 119 7.13 2.31 1.05
N LYS A 120 6.14 3.19 0.83
CA LYS A 120 4.79 3.07 1.38
C LYS A 120 3.84 2.25 0.49
N GLY A 121 4.33 1.65 -0.60
CA GLY A 121 3.52 0.82 -1.50
C GLY A 121 2.72 1.59 -2.56
N ILE A 122 2.99 2.87 -2.78
CA ILE A 122 2.40 3.65 -3.89
C ILE A 122 3.45 3.81 -4.98
N GLY A 123 3.19 3.22 -6.14
CA GLY A 123 4.08 3.27 -7.30
C GLY A 123 3.92 4.56 -8.12
N ALA A 124 4.83 4.73 -9.08
CA ALA A 124 4.77 5.79 -10.08
C ALA A 124 4.13 5.28 -11.38
N ILE A 125 3.46 6.16 -12.09
CA ILE A 125 2.81 5.93 -13.38
C ILE A 125 3.80 6.28 -14.48
N ALA A 126 4.17 5.30 -15.31
CA ALA A 126 4.98 5.60 -16.49
C ALA A 126 4.16 6.47 -17.47
N PRO A 127 4.77 7.46 -18.16
CA PRO A 127 4.03 8.35 -19.06
C PRO A 127 3.20 7.63 -20.13
N GLN A 128 3.72 6.53 -20.69
CA GLN A 128 3.00 5.74 -21.68
C GLN A 128 1.76 5.05 -21.09
N ASP A 129 1.89 4.47 -19.90
CA ASP A 129 0.77 3.86 -19.18
C ASP A 129 -0.29 4.91 -18.84
N GLY A 130 0.13 6.12 -18.46
CA GLY A 130 -0.75 7.25 -18.18
C GLY A 130 -1.56 7.68 -19.42
N ILE A 131 -0.93 7.75 -20.59
CA ILE A 131 -1.61 8.06 -21.86
C ILE A 131 -2.59 6.95 -22.25
N ASP A 132 -2.19 5.69 -22.13
CA ASP A 132 -3.04 4.54 -22.47
C ASP A 132 -4.24 4.44 -21.53
N LEU A 133 -4.05 4.72 -20.24
CA LEU A 133 -5.13 4.85 -19.26
C LEU A 133 -6.04 6.03 -19.59
N PHE A 134 -5.48 7.20 -19.89
CA PHE A 134 -6.28 8.39 -20.24
C PHE A 134 -7.26 8.09 -21.38
N ALA A 135 -6.81 7.43 -22.44
CA ALA A 135 -7.66 7.05 -23.57
C ALA A 135 -8.81 6.10 -23.18
N LYS A 136 -8.57 5.20 -22.22
CA LYS A 136 -9.61 4.30 -21.67
C LYS A 136 -10.58 5.05 -20.77
N LEU A 137 -10.08 5.96 -19.93
CA LEU A 137 -10.87 6.70 -18.95
C LEU A 137 -11.94 7.59 -19.62
N LEU A 138 -11.66 8.10 -20.82
CA LEU A 138 -12.63 8.86 -21.62
C LEU A 138 -13.89 8.07 -22.01
N GLN A 139 -13.87 6.74 -21.90
CA GLN A 139 -15.00 5.87 -22.27
C GLN A 139 -15.95 5.61 -21.10
N PHE A 140 -15.60 6.01 -19.88
CA PHE A 140 -16.41 5.79 -18.69
C PHE A 140 -17.34 6.98 -18.42
N ASP A 141 -18.58 6.68 -18.08
CA ASP A 141 -19.58 7.67 -17.66
C ASP A 141 -19.55 7.87 -16.14
N THR A 142 -18.39 8.29 -15.64
CA THR A 142 -18.19 8.57 -14.21
C THR A 142 -17.49 9.91 -14.03
N PRO A 143 -17.91 10.75 -13.09
CA PRO A 143 -17.41 12.12 -12.97
C PRO A 143 -15.99 12.19 -12.40
N GLN A 144 -15.53 11.15 -11.71
CA GLN A 144 -14.27 11.17 -10.98
C GLN A 144 -13.65 9.78 -10.93
N ILE A 145 -12.37 9.67 -11.30
CA ILE A 145 -11.61 8.42 -11.24
C ILE A 145 -10.22 8.67 -10.66
N GLY A 146 -9.83 7.88 -9.66
CA GLY A 146 -8.47 7.84 -9.14
C GLY A 146 -7.58 6.87 -9.89
N VAL A 147 -6.37 7.29 -10.24
CA VAL A 147 -5.37 6.45 -10.92
C VAL A 147 -4.11 6.42 -10.08
N LEU A 148 -3.93 5.32 -9.35
CA LEU A 148 -2.76 5.10 -8.51
C LEU A 148 -2.29 3.65 -8.65
N PRO A 149 -1.02 3.40 -9.01
CA PRO A 149 -0.41 2.10 -8.82
C PRO A 149 -0.23 1.87 -7.32
N ILE A 150 -0.93 0.89 -6.75
CA ILE A 150 -0.83 0.57 -5.32
C ILE A 150 -0.46 -0.90 -5.16
N ASN A 151 0.64 -1.15 -4.46
CA ASN A 151 0.94 -2.45 -3.88
C ASN A 151 0.20 -2.57 -2.54
N TRP A 152 -1.01 -3.13 -2.59
CA TRP A 152 -1.91 -3.20 -1.43
C TRP A 152 -1.31 -3.93 -0.23
N SER A 153 -0.50 -4.99 -0.43
CA SER A 153 0.10 -5.71 0.68
C SER A 153 1.09 -4.84 1.46
N GLN A 154 1.89 -4.04 0.76
CA GLN A 154 2.84 -3.10 1.36
C GLN A 154 2.14 -1.85 1.91
N PHE A 155 1.14 -1.33 1.20
CA PHE A 155 0.39 -0.15 1.61
C PHE A 155 -0.40 -0.40 2.91
N LEU A 156 -1.01 -1.57 3.05
CA LEU A 156 -1.80 -1.91 4.24
C LEU A 156 -0.96 -2.20 5.49
N GLN A 157 0.34 -2.52 5.34
CA GLN A 157 1.26 -2.64 6.47
C GLN A 157 1.51 -1.31 7.19
N GLN A 158 1.12 -0.19 6.59
CA GLN A 158 1.27 1.15 7.16
C GLN A 158 0.21 1.49 8.24
N ASN A 159 -0.56 0.51 8.74
CA ASN A 159 -1.64 0.70 9.72
C ASN A 159 -2.63 1.81 9.33
N ILE A 160 -3.11 1.76 8.09
CA ILE A 160 -4.00 2.79 7.55
C ILE A 160 -5.37 2.71 8.24
N THR A 161 -5.75 3.78 8.94
CA THR A 161 -7.00 3.89 9.70
C THR A 161 -8.09 4.70 8.98
N SER A 162 -7.79 5.26 7.80
CA SER A 162 -8.76 6.08 7.07
C SER A 162 -9.93 5.24 6.53
N PRO A 163 -11.20 5.62 6.81
CA PRO A 163 -12.38 4.95 6.29
C PRO A 163 -12.43 4.88 4.76
N PHE A 164 -11.71 5.79 4.07
CA PHE A 164 -11.60 5.80 2.62
C PHE A 164 -11.07 4.47 2.05
N PHE A 165 -10.26 3.73 2.81
CA PHE A 165 -9.64 2.49 2.35
C PHE A 165 -10.34 1.22 2.84
N THR A 166 -11.48 1.32 3.55
CA THR A 166 -12.13 0.16 4.20
C THR A 166 -12.52 -0.95 3.22
N ASP A 167 -13.02 -0.59 2.03
CA ASP A 167 -13.41 -1.57 1.01
C ASP A 167 -12.19 -2.33 0.46
N PHE A 168 -11.05 -1.64 0.34
CA PHE A 168 -9.80 -2.25 -0.12
C PHE A 168 -9.19 -3.14 0.95
N ILE A 169 -9.17 -2.72 2.22
CA ILE A 169 -8.73 -3.54 3.37
C ILE A 169 -9.52 -4.85 3.45
N SER A 170 -10.84 -4.76 3.29
CA SER A 170 -11.73 -5.93 3.37
C SER A 170 -11.48 -6.89 2.21
N SER A 171 -11.34 -6.37 0.98
CA SER A 171 -11.05 -7.17 -0.21
C SER A 171 -9.68 -7.86 -0.16
N SER A 172 -8.66 -7.18 0.38
CA SER A 172 -7.31 -7.76 0.52
C SER A 172 -7.25 -8.81 1.62
N GLN A 173 -8.01 -8.64 2.71
CA GLN A 173 -8.14 -9.65 3.76
C GLN A 173 -8.88 -10.90 3.28
N ILE A 174 -9.89 -10.73 2.42
CA ILE A 174 -10.62 -11.84 1.79
C ILE A 174 -9.72 -12.58 0.77
N GLN A 175 -8.85 -11.86 0.05
CA GLN A 175 -7.86 -12.48 -0.84
C GLN A 175 -6.71 -13.14 -0.07
N SER A 176 -6.23 -12.54 1.02
CA SER A 176 -5.20 -13.14 1.87
C SER A 176 -5.72 -14.35 2.64
N ALA A 177 -7.02 -14.45 2.94
CA ALA A 177 -7.62 -15.64 3.53
C ALA A 177 -7.61 -16.88 2.59
N LYS A 178 -7.33 -16.70 1.29
CA LYS A 178 -7.09 -17.81 0.34
C LYS A 178 -5.61 -18.18 0.20
N THR A 179 -4.70 -17.41 0.78
CA THR A 179 -3.29 -17.77 0.90
C THR A 179 -3.08 -18.24 2.34
N VAL A 180 -2.71 -19.50 2.52
CA VAL A 180 -2.39 -20.06 3.84
C VAL A 180 -1.50 -19.05 4.60
N GLU A 181 -1.97 -18.59 5.77
CA GLU A 181 -1.23 -17.74 6.70
C GLU A 181 0.12 -18.41 7.02
N THR A 182 1.15 -18.12 6.25
CA THR A 182 2.53 -18.29 6.71
C THR A 182 2.79 -17.09 7.61
N GLY A 183 2.68 -17.30 8.92
CA GLY A 183 2.95 -16.25 9.90
C GLY A 183 4.40 -15.73 9.78
N TYR A 184 4.66 -14.59 10.42
CA TYR A 184 6.00 -13.98 10.41
C TYR A 184 7.08 -14.94 10.92
N LEU A 185 6.74 -15.84 11.85
CA LEU A 185 7.64 -16.86 12.35
C LEU A 185 8.01 -17.88 11.25
N GLU A 186 7.04 -18.31 10.44
CA GLU A 186 7.24 -19.21 9.32
C GLU A 186 8.10 -18.57 8.20
N SER A 187 7.93 -17.27 7.92
CA SER A 187 8.77 -16.55 6.96
C SER A 187 10.19 -16.29 7.49
N LEU A 188 10.32 -16.04 8.81
CA LEU A 188 11.62 -15.91 9.48
C LEU A 188 12.42 -17.22 9.42
N PHE A 189 11.76 -18.36 9.59
CA PHE A 189 12.42 -19.68 9.45
C PHE A 189 12.69 -20.08 8.00
N ALA A 190 11.90 -19.60 7.04
CA ALA A 190 12.17 -19.80 5.62
C ALA A 190 13.39 -18.99 5.11
N ALA A 191 13.76 -17.90 5.81
CA ALA A 191 14.96 -17.11 5.49
C ALA A 191 16.25 -17.86 5.82
N LYS A 192 17.36 -17.47 5.17
CA LYS A 192 18.69 -18.06 5.40
C LYS A 192 19.09 -17.86 6.86
N PRO A 193 19.72 -18.86 7.53
CA PRO A 193 20.14 -18.74 8.93
C PRO A 193 20.94 -17.48 9.24
N SER A 194 21.83 -17.05 8.33
CA SER A 194 22.63 -15.83 8.46
C SER A 194 21.83 -14.52 8.45
N GLU A 195 20.61 -14.53 7.90
CA GLU A 195 19.75 -13.36 7.72
C GLU A 195 18.69 -13.26 8.84
N ARG A 196 18.40 -14.35 9.56
CA ARG A 196 17.32 -14.41 10.55
C ARG A 196 17.48 -13.42 11.70
N ARG A 197 18.70 -13.28 12.25
CA ARG A 197 18.98 -12.34 13.34
C ARG A 197 18.69 -10.89 12.92
N TYR A 198 19.13 -10.50 11.73
CA TYR A 198 18.87 -9.18 11.17
C TYR A 198 17.38 -8.94 10.93
N LEU A 199 16.67 -9.91 10.37
CA LEU A 199 15.23 -9.81 10.12
C LEU A 199 14.42 -9.67 11.42
N LEU A 200 14.81 -10.39 12.47
CA LEU A 200 14.20 -10.28 13.79
C LEU A 200 14.48 -8.92 14.44
N GLU A 201 15.72 -8.44 14.36
CA GLU A 201 16.09 -7.11 14.86
C GLU A 201 15.28 -6.01 14.17
N MET A 202 15.18 -6.05 12.83
CA MET A 202 14.40 -5.08 12.07
C MET A 202 12.91 -5.13 12.43
N HIS A 203 12.37 -6.32 12.69
CA HIS A 203 10.99 -6.47 13.17
C HIS A 203 10.79 -5.84 14.54
N LEU A 204 11.72 -6.05 15.48
CA LEU A 204 11.67 -5.42 16.80
C LEU A 204 11.75 -3.89 16.70
N ARG A 205 12.69 -3.37 15.91
CA ARG A 205 12.80 -1.92 15.63
C ARG A 205 11.50 -1.37 15.05
N THR A 206 10.87 -2.12 14.15
CA THR A 206 9.57 -1.74 13.57
C THR A 206 8.45 -1.71 14.61
N GLN A 207 8.37 -2.70 15.51
CA GLN A 207 7.35 -2.70 16.56
C GLN A 207 7.56 -1.57 17.58
N ILE A 208 8.81 -1.30 17.97
CA ILE A 208 9.14 -0.24 18.94
C ILE A 208 8.92 1.15 18.33
N SER A 209 9.34 1.38 17.09
CA SER A 209 9.14 2.66 16.38
C SER A 209 7.66 3.01 16.24
N GLN A 210 6.83 2.01 15.92
CA GLN A 210 5.38 2.20 15.80
C GLN A 210 4.69 2.58 17.12
N ILE A 211 5.29 2.25 18.26
CA ILE A 211 4.77 2.60 19.59
C ILE A 211 5.26 3.97 20.03
N LEU A 212 6.55 4.27 19.81
CA LEU A 212 7.20 5.48 20.30
C LEU A 212 7.17 6.65 19.31
N GLY A 213 6.78 6.43 18.06
CA GLY A 213 6.68 7.46 17.02
C GLY A 213 8.02 7.90 16.42
N PHE A 214 9.06 7.07 16.53
CA PHE A 214 10.37 7.29 15.92
C PHE A 214 10.51 6.54 14.58
N SER A 215 11.55 6.83 13.80
CA SER A 215 12.01 5.95 12.72
C SER A 215 12.68 4.68 13.30
N PRO A 216 12.55 3.50 12.67
CA PRO A 216 13.27 2.29 13.09
C PRO A 216 14.80 2.46 13.22
N ASP A 217 15.37 3.35 12.41
CA ASP A 217 16.81 3.66 12.38
C ASP A 217 17.25 4.57 13.53
N GLU A 218 16.31 5.27 14.18
CA GLU A 218 16.58 6.18 15.31
C GLU A 218 16.60 5.44 16.66
N ILE A 219 16.25 4.16 16.68
CA ILE A 219 16.23 3.34 17.89
C ILE A 219 17.66 2.91 18.20
N ASP A 220 18.26 3.50 19.22
CA ASP A 220 19.54 3.02 19.76
C ASP A 220 19.32 1.65 20.43
N ALA A 221 20.11 0.66 20.01
CA ALA A 221 19.95 -0.72 20.44
C ALA A 221 20.35 -0.96 21.92
N GLU A 222 21.21 -0.09 22.45
CA GLU A 222 21.74 -0.15 23.82
C GLU A 222 20.96 0.75 24.79
N LYS A 223 20.13 1.65 24.26
CA LYS A 223 19.37 2.59 25.10
C LYS A 223 18.17 1.90 25.73
N GLY A 224 17.94 2.19 27.01
CA GLY A 224 16.81 1.67 27.76
C GLY A 224 15.47 2.09 27.15
N PHE A 225 14.49 1.18 27.06
CA PHE A 225 13.16 1.49 26.54
C PHE A 225 12.46 2.61 27.31
N PHE A 226 12.63 2.67 28.63
CA PHE A 226 12.09 3.74 29.46
C PHE A 226 12.76 5.10 29.19
N ASP A 227 14.06 5.11 28.87
CA ASP A 227 14.81 6.31 28.46
C ASP A 227 14.44 6.76 27.03
N LEU A 228 13.85 5.86 26.24
CA LEU A 228 13.25 6.14 24.94
C LEU A 228 11.79 6.62 25.06
N GLY A 229 11.23 6.69 26.27
CA GLY A 229 9.88 7.17 26.52
C GLY A 229 8.81 6.07 26.60
N MET A 230 9.21 4.80 26.71
CA MET A 230 8.28 3.71 26.99
C MET A 230 7.78 3.79 28.44
N ASP A 231 6.50 3.52 28.63
CA ASP A 231 5.78 3.48 29.91
C ASP A 231 5.10 2.11 30.13
N SER A 232 4.35 1.96 31.22
CA SER A 232 3.68 0.69 31.55
C SER A 232 2.63 0.26 30.52
N LEU A 233 1.95 1.19 29.85
CA LEU A 233 0.90 0.87 28.88
C LEU A 233 1.53 0.42 27.55
N THR A 234 2.51 1.18 27.07
CA THR A 234 3.27 0.90 25.84
C THR A 234 4.12 -0.38 25.96
N SER A 235 4.59 -0.71 27.17
CA SER A 235 5.24 -2.01 27.46
C SER A 235 4.32 -3.20 27.24
N VAL A 236 3.06 -3.10 27.69
CA VAL A 236 2.05 -4.16 27.50
C VAL A 236 1.66 -4.26 26.03
N GLU A 237 1.56 -3.12 25.33
CA GLU A 237 1.29 -3.11 23.90
C GLU A 237 2.41 -3.79 23.10
N LEU A 238 3.68 -3.44 23.34
CA LEU A 238 4.83 -4.07 22.68
C LEU A 238 4.82 -5.58 22.90
N LYS A 239 4.64 -6.01 24.14
CA LYS A 239 4.52 -7.44 24.48
C LYS A 239 3.42 -8.12 23.67
N ASN A 240 2.20 -7.59 23.66
CA ASN A 240 1.06 -8.19 22.96
C ASN A 240 1.30 -8.29 21.44
N ARG A 241 1.93 -7.26 20.86
CA ARG A 241 2.29 -7.24 19.43
C ARG A 241 3.32 -8.31 19.09
N LEU A 242 4.35 -8.46 19.92
CA LEU A 242 5.38 -9.49 19.76
C LEU A 242 4.81 -10.90 19.93
N GLN A 243 3.96 -11.14 20.94
CA GLN A 243 3.29 -12.43 21.13
C GLN A 243 2.44 -12.81 19.91
N LYS A 244 1.72 -11.84 19.34
CA LYS A 244 0.89 -12.05 18.15
C LYS A 244 1.72 -12.34 16.90
N SER A 245 2.78 -11.55 16.66
CA SER A 245 3.61 -11.71 15.46
C SER A 245 4.45 -12.98 15.48
N LEU A 246 4.98 -13.34 16.65
CA LEU A 246 5.88 -14.48 16.82
C LEU A 246 5.12 -15.75 17.26
N LYS A 247 3.80 -15.67 17.50
CA LYS A 247 2.98 -16.79 18.01
C LYS A 247 3.57 -17.46 19.28
N ILE A 248 4.24 -16.68 20.15
CA ILE A 248 4.86 -17.16 21.40
C ILE A 248 4.21 -16.54 22.64
N SER A 249 4.40 -17.20 23.79
CA SER A 249 4.03 -16.66 25.10
C SER A 249 5.18 -15.83 25.67
N LEU A 250 4.92 -14.58 26.06
CA LEU A 250 5.92 -13.73 26.71
C LEU A 250 5.51 -13.42 28.17
N PRO A 251 6.46 -13.40 29.13
CA PRO A 251 6.21 -12.94 30.49
C PRO A 251 5.71 -11.50 30.52
N SER A 252 4.89 -11.13 31.51
CA SER A 252 4.42 -9.74 31.68
C SER A 252 5.53 -8.77 32.08
N THR A 253 6.63 -9.29 32.63
CA THR A 253 7.81 -8.53 33.06
C THR A 253 8.85 -8.36 31.95
N ILE A 254 8.62 -8.89 30.75
CA ILE A 254 9.68 -9.03 29.74
C ILE A 254 10.37 -7.72 29.34
N ILE A 255 9.62 -6.61 29.27
CA ILE A 255 10.17 -5.29 28.93
C ILE A 255 11.00 -4.71 30.09
N PHE A 256 10.71 -5.11 31.33
CA PHE A 256 11.52 -4.75 32.50
C PHE A 256 12.75 -5.65 32.64
N ASP A 257 12.59 -6.95 32.36
CA ASP A 257 13.66 -7.94 32.46
C ASP A 257 14.69 -7.76 31.33
N GLN A 258 14.24 -7.32 30.15
CA GLN A 258 15.05 -7.06 28.96
C GLN A 258 14.86 -5.60 28.51
N PRO A 259 15.49 -4.63 29.18
CA PRO A 259 15.16 -3.22 29.04
C PRO A 259 15.74 -2.54 27.79
N THR A 260 16.45 -3.26 26.92
CA THR A 260 17.04 -2.73 25.68
C THR A 260 16.67 -3.59 24.48
N LEU A 261 16.81 -3.05 23.28
CA LEU A 261 16.56 -3.79 22.04
C LEU A 261 17.45 -5.02 21.92
N ASN A 262 18.74 -4.90 22.22
CA ASN A 262 19.68 -6.02 22.15
C ASN A 262 19.33 -7.11 23.17
N ALA A 263 19.01 -6.74 24.42
CA ALA A 263 18.62 -7.68 25.46
C ALA A 263 17.32 -8.44 25.08
N LEU A 264 16.34 -7.72 24.52
CA LEU A 264 15.08 -8.32 24.06
C LEU A 264 15.30 -9.21 22.83
N LEU A 265 16.17 -8.82 21.91
CA LEU A 265 16.53 -9.59 20.72
C LEU A 265 17.18 -10.93 21.11
N ASP A 266 18.20 -10.90 21.97
CA ASP A 266 18.90 -12.10 22.42
C ASP A 266 17.94 -13.06 23.15
N TYR A 267 17.08 -12.53 24.03
CA TYR A 267 16.03 -13.32 24.68
C TYR A 267 15.11 -14.01 23.66
N LEU A 268 14.66 -13.28 22.63
CA LEU A 268 13.75 -13.84 21.63
C LEU A 268 14.43 -14.87 20.73
N ILE A 269 15.71 -14.69 20.40
CA ILE A 269 16.53 -15.66 19.67
C ILE A 269 16.55 -17.01 20.41
N GLU A 270 16.75 -16.98 21.73
CA GLU A 270 16.71 -18.17 22.56
C GLU A 270 15.31 -18.78 22.63
N GLN A 271 14.28 -17.96 22.88
CA GLN A 271 12.90 -18.43 23.05
C GLN A 271 12.32 -19.10 21.79
N ILE A 272 12.61 -18.57 20.60
CA ILE A 272 12.14 -19.16 19.34
C ILE A 272 13.12 -20.21 18.81
N ASN A 273 14.21 -20.48 19.51
CA ASN A 273 15.27 -21.41 19.11
C ASN A 273 15.82 -21.10 17.71
N LEU A 274 16.04 -19.81 17.43
CA LEU A 274 16.32 -19.28 16.09
C LEU A 274 17.59 -19.90 15.46
N GLU A 275 18.57 -20.26 16.29
CA GLU A 275 19.86 -20.80 15.90
C GLU A 275 19.85 -22.34 15.68
N ASN A 276 18.96 -23.08 16.34
CA ASN A 276 18.89 -24.55 16.23
C ASN A 276 17.77 -25.05 15.30
N HIS A 277 17.02 -24.14 14.67
CA HIS A 277 16.00 -24.52 13.70
C HIS A 277 16.66 -24.98 12.39
N GLN A 278 17.03 -26.26 12.37
CA GLN A 278 17.39 -26.97 11.15
C GLN A 278 16.15 -27.00 10.26
N VAL A 279 16.28 -26.48 9.04
CA VAL A 279 15.32 -26.79 7.98
C VAL A 279 15.38 -28.30 7.84
N GLU A 280 14.30 -29.01 8.19
CA GLU A 280 14.12 -30.38 7.72
C GLU A 280 14.27 -30.30 6.21
N GLN A 281 15.39 -30.80 5.69
CA GLN A 281 15.49 -31.04 4.27
C GLN A 281 14.30 -31.94 3.92
N PRO A 282 13.59 -31.69 2.81
CA PRO A 282 12.58 -32.61 2.37
C PRO A 282 13.29 -33.96 2.28
N VAL A 283 12.78 -34.94 3.03
CA VAL A 283 13.17 -36.34 2.85
C VAL A 283 13.00 -36.58 1.37
N GLU A 284 14.10 -36.77 0.64
CA GLU A 284 14.06 -37.45 -0.64
C GLU A 284 13.43 -38.80 -0.32
N THR A 285 12.12 -38.89 -0.55
CA THR A 285 11.49 -40.18 -0.71
C THR A 285 12.25 -40.79 -1.88
N GLU A 286 13.15 -41.73 -1.60
CA GLU A 286 13.60 -42.68 -2.61
C GLU A 286 12.32 -43.23 -3.22
N LEU A 287 12.01 -42.76 -4.43
CA LEU A 287 11.13 -43.46 -5.34
C LEU A 287 11.89 -44.76 -5.64
N THR A 288 11.68 -45.78 -4.82
CA THR A 288 11.83 -47.15 -5.31
C THR A 288 10.91 -47.24 -6.51
N GLU A 289 11.50 -47.24 -7.70
CA GLU A 289 10.83 -47.62 -8.94
C GLU A 289 10.18 -48.98 -8.69
N LEU A 290 8.88 -48.96 -8.44
CA LEU A 290 8.09 -50.19 -8.47
C LEU A 290 8.28 -50.76 -9.88
N SER A 291 8.72 -52.00 -9.95
CA SER A 291 8.90 -52.66 -11.24
C SER A 291 7.55 -52.75 -11.97
N GLU A 292 7.54 -52.80 -13.30
CA GLU A 292 6.30 -52.90 -14.09
C GLU A 292 5.42 -54.08 -13.62
N ASP A 293 6.03 -55.14 -13.08
CA ASP A 293 5.35 -56.30 -12.53
C ASP A 293 4.59 -55.98 -11.22
N GLU A 294 5.13 -55.13 -10.33
CA GLU A 294 4.46 -54.73 -9.09
C GLU A 294 3.30 -53.77 -9.34
N VAL A 295 3.41 -52.92 -10.37
CA VAL A 295 2.31 -52.04 -10.81
C VAL A 295 1.19 -52.88 -11.45
N ALA A 296 1.54 -53.92 -12.21
CA ALA A 296 0.56 -54.83 -12.79
C ALA A 296 -0.21 -55.63 -11.71
N ASP A 297 0.48 -56.08 -10.65
CA ASP A 297 -0.15 -56.81 -9.55
C ASP A 297 -1.09 -55.92 -8.71
N LEU A 298 -0.73 -54.66 -8.48
CA LEU A 298 -1.59 -53.70 -7.78
C LEU A 298 -2.85 -53.36 -8.58
N LEU A 299 -2.72 -53.16 -9.89
CA LEU A 299 -3.87 -52.93 -10.78
C LEU A 299 -4.77 -54.16 -10.91
N ALA A 300 -4.20 -55.36 -10.89
CA ALA A 300 -4.96 -56.61 -10.89
C ALA A 300 -5.76 -56.81 -9.59
N GLN A 301 -5.20 -56.42 -8.45
CA GLN A 301 -5.91 -56.45 -7.17
C GLN A 301 -7.07 -55.45 -7.12
N GLU A 302 -6.88 -54.21 -7.59
CA GLU A 302 -7.94 -53.20 -7.66
C GLU A 302 -9.08 -53.61 -8.60
N LEU A 303 -8.76 -54.21 -9.76
CA LEU A 303 -9.77 -54.73 -10.68
C LEU A 303 -10.58 -55.89 -10.08
N MET A 304 -9.96 -56.78 -9.30
CA MET A 304 -10.69 -57.85 -8.60
C MET A 304 -11.61 -57.33 -7.50
N GLU A 305 -11.23 -56.27 -6.79
CA GLU A 305 -12.10 -55.64 -5.77
C GLU A 305 -13.30 -54.93 -6.41
N ILE A 306 -13.12 -54.28 -7.56
CA ILE A 306 -14.20 -53.63 -8.31
C ILE A 306 -15.19 -54.64 -8.90
N GLU A 307 -14.70 -55.81 -9.35
CA GLU A 307 -15.58 -56.89 -9.83
C GLU A 307 -16.34 -57.58 -8.68
N ARG A 308 -15.71 -57.76 -7.51
CA ARG A 308 -16.39 -58.26 -6.30
C ARG A 308 -17.46 -57.31 -5.79
N GLY A 309 -17.26 -56.01 -5.91
CA GLY A 309 -18.23 -54.98 -5.52
C GLY A 309 -19.48 -54.89 -6.41
N LYS A 310 -19.49 -55.53 -7.59
CA LYS A 310 -20.63 -55.51 -8.53
C LYS A 310 -21.54 -56.74 -8.44
N GLN A 311 -21.22 -57.74 -7.61
CA GLN A 311 -22.04 -58.94 -7.40
C GLN A 311 -22.60 -59.08 -5.96
N SER A 312 -22.63 -58.01 -5.16
CA SER A 312 -23.39 -57.93 -3.90
C SER A 312 -24.46 -56.84 -3.96
#